data_AF-A0A3A6JCB7-F1
#
_entry.id   AF-A0A3A6JCB7-F1
#
_cell.length_a   1.000
_cell.length_b   1.000
_cell.length_c   1.000
_cell.angle_alpha   90.00
_cell.angle_beta   90.00
_cell.angle_gamma   90.00
#
_symmetry.space_group_name_H-M   'P 1'
#
loop_
_entity.id
_entity.type
_entity.pdbx_description
1 polymer ?
#
loop_
_entity_poly.entity_id
_entity_poly.type
_entity_poly.pdbx_seq_one_letter_code
_entity_poly.pdbx_strand_id
1 'polypeptide(L)'
;MKKNNKGFSLVELIIVIAIMAILAGALAPALIKYIAKSRRSTDVSNAQTIATAVTNALSVEAAYDDCNATTYNVADDGTQLGSGDAFTSEVTSQLGASKFKPKYDKGNTFDITINSDKSTFTIKVNNSELYPDVCAAYK
;
A
#
# COMPACT_ATOMS: atom_id res chain seq x y z
N MET A 1 32.72 48.07 -19.73
CA MET A 1 32.10 47.36 -18.59
C MET A 1 33.02 46.21 -18.18
N LYS A 2 33.74 46.31 -17.04
CA LYS A 2 34.60 45.20 -16.56
C LYS A 2 33.72 44.17 -15.84
N LYS A 3 33.58 42.97 -16.41
CA LYS A 3 32.94 41.83 -15.74
C LYS A 3 33.87 41.29 -14.66
N ASN A 4 33.45 41.39 -13.41
CA ASN A 4 34.18 40.91 -12.25
C ASN A 4 33.88 39.41 -12.07
N ASN A 5 34.58 38.55 -12.80
CA ASN A 5 34.45 37.10 -12.69
C ASN A 5 35.15 36.60 -11.41
N LYS A 6 34.53 36.81 -10.25
CA LYS A 6 34.90 36.10 -9.02
C LYS A 6 34.35 34.68 -9.10
N GLY A 7 35.11 33.79 -9.75
CA GLY A 7 34.86 32.35 -9.67
C GLY A 7 35.16 31.85 -8.25
N PHE A 8 34.42 30.82 -7.83
CA PHE A 8 34.70 30.08 -6.59
C PHE A 8 36.13 29.53 -6.61
N SER A 9 36.82 29.58 -5.47
CA SER A 9 38.11 28.89 -5.31
C SER A 9 37.90 27.38 -5.33
N LEU A 10 38.85 26.64 -5.92
CA LEU A 10 38.84 25.17 -5.90
C LEU A 10 38.75 24.62 -4.46
N VAL A 11 39.38 25.30 -3.50
CA VAL A 11 39.34 24.91 -2.08
C VAL A 11 37.94 25.05 -1.50
N GLU A 12 37.25 26.15 -1.81
CA GLU A 12 35.88 26.39 -1.35
C GLU A 12 34.93 25.33 -1.91
N LEU A 13 35.12 24.91 -3.17
CA LEU A 13 34.33 23.85 -3.78
C LEU A 13 34.56 22.48 -3.12
N ILE A 14 35.81 22.14 -2.80
CA ILE A 14 36.15 20.86 -2.16
C ILE A 14 35.56 20.75 -0.75
N ILE A 15 35.57 21.84 0.02
CA ILE A 15 34.97 21.86 1.36
C ILE A 15 33.45 21.67 1.27
N VAL A 16 32.79 22.28 0.28
CA VAL A 16 31.34 22.14 0.08
C VAL A 16 30.95 20.70 -0.23
N ILE A 17 31.63 20.03 -1.16
CA ILE A 17 31.34 18.61 -1.47
C ILE A 17 31.61 17.70 -0.27
N ALA A 18 32.62 18.02 0.55
CA ALA A 18 32.94 17.25 1.74
C ALA A 18 31.82 17.34 2.79
N ILE A 19 31.27 18.54 3.06
CA ILE A 19 30.16 18.71 3.99
C ILE A 19 28.88 18.05 3.43
N MET A 20 28.58 18.21 2.15
CA MET A 20 27.43 17.56 1.50
C MET A 20 27.52 16.04 1.57
N ALA A 21 28.72 15.46 1.42
CA ALA A 21 28.93 14.02 1.54
C ALA A 21 28.64 13.51 2.96
N ILE A 22 29.10 14.22 4.00
CA ILE A 22 28.84 13.87 5.41
C ILE A 22 27.34 13.94 5.71
N LEU A 23 26.68 15.02 5.30
CA LEU A 23 25.24 15.20 5.53
C LEU A 23 24.40 14.15 4.79
N ALA A 24 24.75 13.86 3.53
CA ALA A 24 24.08 12.81 2.75
C ALA A 24 24.26 11.42 3.39
N GLY A 25 25.46 11.10 3.87
CA GLY A 25 25.75 9.84 4.55
C GLY A 25 24.94 9.64 5.83
N ALA A 26 24.80 10.69 6.66
CA ALA A 26 24.04 10.63 7.91
C ALA A 26 22.52 10.46 7.70
N LEU A 27 21.96 11.00 6.62
CA LEU A 27 20.52 10.97 6.34
C LEU A 27 20.03 9.65 5.71
N ALA A 28 20.92 8.88 5.06
CA ALA A 28 20.54 7.70 4.31
C ALA A 28 19.76 6.64 5.13
N PRO A 29 20.17 6.25 6.36
CA PRO A 29 19.44 5.25 7.15
C PRO A 29 18.04 5.73 7.57
N ALA A 30 17.93 7.00 7.95
CA ALA A 30 16.66 7.60 8.33
C ALA A 30 15.69 7.62 7.14
N LEU A 31 16.16 8.03 5.96
CA LEU A 31 15.37 8.07 4.74
C LEU A 31 14.81 6.68 4.37
N ILE A 32 15.63 5.63 4.45
CA ILE A 32 15.20 4.25 4.16
C ILE A 32 14.05 3.84 5.09
N LYS A 33 14.17 4.13 6.39
CA LYS A 33 13.12 3.84 7.38
C LYS A 33 11.82 4.62 7.11
N TYR A 34 11.92 5.89 6.73
CA TYR A 34 10.75 6.70 6.38
C TYR A 34 10.06 6.20 5.12
N ILE A 35 10.81 5.77 4.09
CA ILE A 35 10.24 5.19 2.88
C ILE A 35 9.51 3.88 3.19
N ALA A 36 10.09 3.00 4.01
CA ALA A 36 9.44 1.77 4.46
C ALA A 36 8.13 2.06 5.21
N LYS A 37 8.16 3.01 6.16
CA LYS A 37 6.97 3.45 6.91
C LYS A 37 5.89 4.03 5.99
N SER A 38 6.28 4.85 5.01
CA SER A 38 5.37 5.45 4.04
C SER A 38 4.67 4.37 3.20
N ARG A 39 5.44 3.40 2.68
CA ARG A 39 4.90 2.26 1.93
C ARG A 39 3.91 1.43 2.75
N ARG A 40 4.27 1.11 4.00
CA ARG A 40 3.38 0.42 4.95
C ARG A 40 2.09 1.20 5.18
N SER A 41 2.18 2.51 5.39
CA SER A 41 1.01 3.36 5.58
C SER A 41 0.08 3.34 4.36
N THR A 42 0.62 3.31 3.14
CA THR A 42 -0.16 3.15 1.93
C THR A 42 -0.86 1.80 1.90
N ASP A 43 -0.18 0.71 2.25
CA ASP A 43 -0.77 -0.63 2.22
C ASP A 43 -1.90 -0.77 3.25
N VAL A 44 -1.73 -0.21 4.46
CA VAL A 44 -2.80 -0.18 5.48
C VAL A 44 -3.99 0.66 5.01
N SER A 45 -3.76 1.81 4.40
CA SER A 45 -4.83 2.64 3.83
C SER A 45 -5.58 1.90 2.71
N ASN A 46 -4.86 1.19 1.85
CA ASN A 46 -5.46 0.37 0.80
C ASN A 46 -6.30 -0.77 1.37
N ALA A 47 -5.79 -1.46 2.41
CA ALA A 47 -6.54 -2.49 3.10
C ALA A 47 -7.83 -1.93 3.73
N GLN A 48 -7.80 -0.72 4.32
CA GLN A 48 -9.01 -0.07 4.85
C GLN A 48 -10.03 0.28 3.75
N THR A 49 -9.57 0.73 2.58
CA THR A 49 -10.44 0.97 1.42
C THR A 49 -11.09 -0.34 0.96
N ILE A 50 -10.31 -1.42 0.87
CA ILE A 50 -10.83 -2.77 0.53
C ILE A 50 -11.83 -3.25 1.58
N ALA A 51 -11.56 -3.04 2.87
CA ALA A 51 -12.47 -3.41 3.95
C ALA A 51 -13.80 -2.67 3.85
N THR A 52 -13.76 -1.38 3.51
CA THR A 52 -14.96 -0.57 3.30
C THR A 52 -15.78 -1.10 2.13
N ALA A 53 -15.14 -1.46 1.02
CA ALA A 53 -15.81 -2.05 -0.14
C ALA A 53 -16.48 -3.39 0.20
N VAL A 54 -15.78 -4.26 0.94
CA VAL A 54 -16.34 -5.55 1.40
C VAL A 54 -17.52 -5.33 2.34
N THR A 55 -17.41 -4.39 3.29
CA THR A 55 -18.50 -4.07 4.24
C THR A 55 -19.74 -3.54 3.50
N ASN A 56 -19.54 -2.67 2.50
CA ASN A 56 -20.62 -2.18 1.66
C ASN A 56 -21.25 -3.32 0.85
N ALA A 57 -20.45 -4.20 0.25
CA ALA A 57 -20.95 -5.34 -0.49
C ALA A 57 -21.76 -6.31 0.37
N LEU A 58 -21.30 -6.60 1.60
CA LEU A 58 -22.03 -7.44 2.55
C LEU A 58 -23.35 -6.81 3.05
N SER A 59 -23.55 -5.50 2.82
CA SER A 59 -24.81 -4.82 3.11
C SER A 59 -25.84 -4.94 1.97
N VAL A 60 -25.44 -5.48 0.82
CA VAL A 60 -26.32 -5.72 -0.34
C VAL A 60 -26.78 -7.18 -0.32
N GLU A 61 -28.09 -7.40 -0.34
CA GLU A 61 -28.71 -8.73 -0.17
C GLU A 61 -28.15 -9.78 -1.15
N ALA A 62 -28.13 -9.49 -2.45
CA ALA A 62 -27.60 -10.42 -3.46
C ALA A 62 -26.12 -10.75 -3.26
N ALA A 63 -25.30 -9.75 -2.90
CA ALA A 63 -23.89 -9.95 -2.63
C ALA A 63 -23.67 -10.71 -1.31
N TYR A 64 -24.52 -10.52 -0.31
CA TYR A 64 -24.47 -11.27 0.94
C TYR A 64 -24.76 -12.76 0.74
N ASP A 65 -25.77 -13.08 -0.09
CA ASP A 65 -26.14 -14.46 -0.41
C ASP A 65 -25.02 -15.18 -1.16
N ASP A 66 -24.44 -14.53 -2.17
CA ASP A 66 -23.33 -15.07 -2.98
C ASP A 66 -21.97 -15.04 -2.26
N CYS A 67 -21.83 -14.32 -1.15
CA CYS A 67 -20.60 -14.30 -0.38
C CYS A 67 -20.32 -15.66 0.24
N ASN A 68 -19.12 -16.20 0.00
CA ASN A 68 -18.69 -17.48 0.54
C ASN A 68 -17.56 -17.31 1.56
N ALA A 69 -17.51 -18.21 2.54
CA ALA A 69 -16.43 -18.26 3.53
C ALA A 69 -15.15 -18.82 2.89
N THR A 70 -14.40 -17.95 2.21
CA THR A 70 -13.20 -18.29 1.47
C THR A 70 -12.24 -17.09 1.41
N THR A 71 -11.09 -17.30 0.76
CA THR A 71 -10.15 -16.23 0.43
C THR A 71 -10.36 -15.79 -1.02
N TYR A 72 -10.55 -14.48 -1.20
CA TYR A 72 -10.60 -13.81 -2.49
C TYR A 72 -9.33 -13.01 -2.69
N ASN A 73 -8.71 -13.17 -3.86
CA ASN A 73 -7.56 -12.37 -4.24
C ASN A 73 -8.00 -11.05 -4.88
N VAL A 74 -7.38 -9.93 -4.47
CA VAL A 74 -7.54 -8.63 -5.13
C VAL A 74 -6.44 -8.49 -6.17
N ALA A 75 -6.81 -8.60 -7.46
CA ALA A 75 -5.88 -8.46 -8.57
C ALA A 75 -5.27 -7.04 -8.65
N ASP A 76 -4.00 -6.95 -9.04
CA ASP A 76 -3.26 -5.67 -9.11
C ASP A 76 -3.40 -4.93 -10.46
N ASP A 77 -4.21 -5.47 -11.38
CA ASP A 77 -4.38 -4.97 -12.75
C ASP A 77 -5.59 -4.01 -12.91
N GLY A 78 -6.41 -3.88 -11.88
CA GLY A 78 -7.63 -3.06 -11.88
C GLY A 78 -8.93 -3.87 -12.02
N THR A 79 -8.85 -5.19 -12.18
CA THR A 79 -10.03 -6.08 -12.24
C THR A 79 -10.55 -6.49 -10.86
N GLN A 80 -9.75 -6.29 -9.81
CA GLN A 80 -10.07 -6.62 -8.42
C GLN A 80 -10.44 -8.09 -8.23
N LEU A 81 -11.71 -8.39 -7.94
CA LEU A 81 -12.24 -9.74 -7.77
C LEU A 81 -12.92 -10.25 -9.05
N GLY A 82 -13.10 -9.39 -10.06
CA GLY A 82 -13.83 -9.70 -11.28
C GLY A 82 -15.35 -9.62 -11.10
N SER A 83 -16.07 -10.32 -11.97
CA SER A 83 -17.55 -10.28 -12.06
C SER A 83 -18.15 -11.70 -12.10
N GLY A 84 -17.65 -12.61 -11.26
CA GLY A 84 -18.05 -14.01 -11.26
C GLY A 84 -19.41 -14.28 -10.60
N ASP A 85 -19.76 -13.46 -9.61
CA ASP A 85 -20.99 -13.52 -8.82
C ASP A 85 -21.36 -12.11 -8.30
N ALA A 86 -22.48 -11.98 -7.59
CA ALA A 86 -22.93 -10.68 -7.09
C ALA A 86 -21.95 -10.06 -6.08
N PHE A 87 -21.30 -10.87 -5.24
CA PHE A 87 -20.34 -10.40 -4.24
C PHE A 87 -19.08 -9.80 -4.88
N THR A 88 -18.43 -10.58 -5.73
CA THR A 88 -17.20 -10.18 -6.46
C THR A 88 -17.46 -8.97 -7.35
N SER A 89 -18.61 -8.92 -8.01
CA SER A 89 -19.03 -7.78 -8.84
C SER A 89 -19.25 -6.51 -8.01
N GLU A 90 -19.92 -6.61 -6.87
CA GLU A 90 -20.19 -5.46 -5.99
C GLU A 90 -18.89 -4.90 -5.37
N VAL A 91 -18.02 -5.78 -4.85
CA VAL A 91 -16.71 -5.37 -4.33
C VAL A 91 -15.88 -4.70 -5.43
N THR A 92 -15.86 -5.27 -6.64
CA THR A 92 -15.14 -4.69 -7.79
C THR A 92 -15.72 -3.33 -8.19
N SER A 93 -17.05 -3.16 -8.15
CA SER A 93 -17.72 -1.89 -8.41
C SER A 93 -17.33 -0.80 -7.41
N GLN A 94 -17.31 -1.13 -6.11
CA GLN A 94 -16.94 -0.20 -5.04
C GLN A 94 -15.46 0.24 -5.13
N LEU A 95 -14.58 -0.67 -5.54
CA LEU A 95 -13.13 -0.39 -5.67
C LEU A 95 -12.75 0.29 -6.99
N GLY A 96 -13.56 0.10 -8.04
CA GLY A 96 -13.31 0.58 -9.38
C GLY A 96 -12.02 0.02 -10.00
N ALA A 97 -11.50 0.70 -11.03
CA ALA A 97 -10.31 0.27 -11.78
C ALA A 97 -8.95 0.62 -11.11
N SER A 98 -8.95 0.87 -9.80
CA SER A 98 -7.75 1.27 -9.06
C SER A 98 -6.76 0.11 -8.91
N LYS A 99 -5.44 0.36 -9.00
CA LYS A 99 -4.45 -0.73 -8.86
C LYS A 99 -4.00 -0.91 -7.41
N PHE A 100 -4.52 -1.93 -6.74
CA PHE A 100 -4.15 -2.25 -5.36
C PHE A 100 -2.92 -3.17 -5.33
N LYS A 101 -1.73 -2.56 -5.41
CA LYS A 101 -0.45 -3.27 -5.32
C LYS A 101 0.27 -2.97 -4.00
N PRO A 102 0.57 -3.97 -3.16
CA PRO A 102 1.40 -3.80 -1.97
C PRO A 102 2.74 -3.12 -2.27
N LYS A 103 3.06 -2.10 -1.48
CA LYS A 103 4.26 -1.27 -1.62
C LYS A 103 5.37 -1.71 -0.68
N TYR A 104 5.03 -2.20 0.50
CA TYR A 104 5.96 -2.68 1.52
C TYR A 104 6.44 -4.09 1.19
N ASP A 105 5.53 -5.07 1.18
CA ASP A 105 5.82 -6.46 0.80
C ASP A 105 5.54 -6.69 -0.69
N LYS A 106 6.48 -6.22 -1.52
CA LYS A 106 6.33 -6.18 -2.98
C LYS A 106 6.24 -7.58 -3.59
N GLY A 107 5.42 -7.72 -4.62
CA GLY A 107 5.26 -8.97 -5.39
C GLY A 107 4.11 -9.83 -4.91
N ASN A 108 3.53 -9.48 -3.77
CA ASN A 108 2.30 -10.07 -3.25
C ASN A 108 1.08 -9.24 -3.66
N THR A 109 -0.10 -9.76 -3.36
CA THR A 109 -1.42 -9.14 -3.58
C THR A 109 -2.15 -9.01 -2.24
N PHE A 110 -3.27 -8.28 -2.23
CA PHE A 110 -4.15 -8.24 -1.07
C PHE A 110 -5.12 -9.43 -1.15
N ASP A 111 -5.27 -10.14 -0.04
CA ASP A 111 -6.20 -11.26 0.10
C ASP A 111 -7.29 -10.88 1.10
N ILE A 112 -8.55 -11.03 0.71
CA ILE A 112 -9.72 -10.88 1.57
C ILE A 112 -10.13 -12.28 2.03
N THR A 113 -10.04 -12.56 3.32
CA THR A 113 -10.53 -13.83 3.88
C THR A 113 -11.82 -13.57 4.66
N ILE A 114 -12.94 -14.11 4.16
CA ILE A 114 -14.25 -14.06 4.82
C ILE A 114 -14.41 -15.29 5.72
N ASN A 115 -14.80 -15.10 6.98
CA ASN A 115 -15.06 -16.21 7.90
C ASN A 115 -16.47 -16.79 7.71
N SER A 116 -16.70 -17.97 8.28
CA SER A 116 -17.98 -18.70 8.16
C SER A 116 -19.21 -17.93 8.66
N ASP A 117 -19.01 -16.92 9.50
CA ASP A 117 -20.07 -16.06 10.03
C ASP A 117 -20.49 -14.92 9.08
N LYS A 118 -19.77 -14.73 7.95
CA LYS A 118 -19.90 -13.63 6.99
C LYS A 118 -19.87 -12.21 7.61
N SER A 119 -19.57 -12.10 8.89
CA SER A 119 -19.60 -10.86 9.67
C SER A 119 -18.21 -10.45 10.11
N THR A 120 -17.26 -11.39 10.11
CA THR A 120 -15.85 -11.12 10.34
C THR A 120 -15.04 -11.47 9.09
N PHE A 121 -14.11 -10.59 8.75
CA PHE A 121 -13.18 -10.81 7.64
C PHE A 121 -11.82 -10.17 7.94
N THR A 122 -10.80 -10.64 7.25
CA THR A 122 -9.43 -10.13 7.38
C THR A 122 -8.90 -9.74 6.01
N ILE A 123 -8.01 -8.74 5.98
CA ILE A 123 -7.28 -8.38 4.76
C ILE A 123 -5.80 -8.58 5.02
N LYS A 124 -5.18 -9.39 4.17
CA LYS A 124 -3.79 -9.86 4.34
C LYS A 124 -2.94 -9.54 3.13
N VAL A 125 -1.65 -9.41 3.36
CA VAL A 125 -0.60 -9.47 2.35
C VAL A 125 0.40 -10.52 2.81
N ASN A 126 0.60 -11.59 2.04
CA ASN A 126 1.57 -12.65 2.36
C ASN A 126 1.49 -13.13 3.82
N ASN A 127 0.27 -13.53 4.23
CA ASN A 127 -0.10 -13.96 5.60
C ASN A 127 -0.07 -12.87 6.69
N SER A 128 0.40 -11.66 6.39
CA SER A 128 0.39 -10.55 7.34
C SER A 128 -0.94 -9.82 7.30
N GLU A 129 -1.64 -9.74 8.42
CA GLU A 129 -2.92 -9.03 8.55
C GLU A 129 -2.73 -7.52 8.60
N LEU A 130 -3.51 -6.80 7.80
CA LEU A 130 -3.55 -5.34 7.75
C LEU A 130 -4.90 -4.77 8.19
N TYR A 131 -5.95 -5.60 8.20
CA TYR A 131 -7.29 -5.29 8.70
C TYR A 131 -7.90 -6.55 9.35
N PRO A 132 -8.61 -6.44 10.48
CA PRO A 132 -8.98 -5.20 11.20
C PRO A 132 -7.82 -4.51 11.92
N ASP A 133 -6.84 -5.29 12.38
CA ASP A 133 -5.66 -4.77 13.07
C ASP A 133 -4.38 -5.14 12.32
N VAL A 134 -3.47 -4.18 12.23
CA VAL A 134 -2.18 -4.41 11.55
C VAL A 134 -1.30 -5.29 12.42
N CYS A 135 -0.94 -6.47 11.92
CA CYS A 135 -0.15 -7.43 12.67
C CYS A 135 1.27 -6.91 12.97
N ALA A 136 1.85 -7.40 14.06
CA ALA A 136 3.19 -7.00 14.49
C ALA A 136 4.31 -7.46 13.54
N ALA A 137 4.05 -8.47 12.71
CA ALA A 137 5.01 -9.01 11.73
C ALA A 137 5.13 -8.12 10.48
N TYR A 138 4.12 -7.31 10.18
CA TYR A 138 4.16 -6.33 9.09
C TYR A 138 4.89 -5.06 9.54
N LYS A 139 6.21 -5.14 9.74
CA LYS A 139 7.08 -4.05 10.21
C LYS A 139 8.24 -3.81 9.28
#